data_AF-A0A8T2U789-F1
#
_entry.id   AF-A0A8T2U789-F1
#
_cell.length_a   1.000
_cell.length_b   1.000
_cell.length_c   1.000
_cell.angle_alpha   90.00
_cell.angle_beta   90.00
_cell.angle_gamma   90.00
#
_symmetry.space_group_name_H-M   'P 1'
#
loop_
_entity.id
_entity.type
_entity.pdbx_description
1 polymer ?
#
loop_
_entity_poly.entity_id
_entity_poly.type
_entity_poly.pdbx_seq_one_letter_code
_entity_poly.pdbx_strand_id
1 'polypeptide(L)'
;MVDFYALMWLYLAGHAFDFRRNISPEWPPPDRALALDCLILRIVPSFDVEGGCRPRVRVYGLNPRDKEDRTTRMLFNMAKKRKSIQYLRQADCDVVKIDIQCDVQGDVVLECIHVSSDFSREEMMFRVMFNIAFIRSNILILSKDDIDVLRDARERFTKDFRAEVLFTDMDSSCAPRVPVPTLGGEEKGGQ
;
A
#
# COMPACT_ATOMS: atom_id res chain seq x y z
N MET A 1 -4.07 -11.43 22.70
CA MET A 1 -3.94 -10.83 21.36
C MET A 1 -3.21 -9.52 21.59
N VAL A 2 -1.89 -9.59 21.60
CA VAL A 2 -1.03 -8.47 22.03
C VAL A 2 -0.91 -7.51 20.86
N ASP A 3 -1.10 -6.22 21.12
CA ASP A 3 -1.18 -5.15 20.13
C ASP A 3 0.01 -5.13 19.16
N PHE A 4 -0.21 -5.66 17.95
CA PHE A 4 0.72 -5.54 16.82
C PHE A 4 0.95 -4.06 16.45
N TYR A 5 -0.06 -3.21 16.70
CA TYR A 5 0.05 -1.75 16.59
C TYR A 5 1.08 -1.16 17.57
N ALA A 6 1.16 -1.65 18.82
CA ALA A 6 2.09 -1.13 19.80
C ALA A 6 3.54 -1.53 19.48
N LEU A 7 3.76 -2.74 18.96
CA LEU A 7 5.09 -3.21 18.55
C LEU A 7 5.57 -2.51 17.28
N MET A 8 4.70 -2.24 16.31
CA MET A 8 5.08 -1.47 15.12
C MET A 8 5.32 0.01 15.44
N TRP A 9 4.53 0.60 16.35
CA TRP A 9 4.81 1.93 16.89
C TRP A 9 6.14 1.99 17.68
N LEU A 10 6.44 0.99 18.50
CA LEU A 10 7.71 0.90 19.23
C LEU A 10 8.90 0.59 18.31
N TYR A 11 8.71 -0.15 17.22
CA TYR A 11 9.77 -0.44 16.25
C TYR A 11 10.13 0.80 15.40
N LEU A 12 9.11 1.55 14.95
CA LEU A 12 9.30 2.84 14.26
C LEU A 12 9.85 3.92 15.20
N ALA A 13 9.40 3.96 16.46
CA ALA A 13 9.95 4.87 17.47
C ALA A 13 11.36 4.47 17.95
N GLY A 14 11.65 3.17 18.02
CA GLY A 14 12.93 2.61 18.43
C GLY A 14 14.06 2.92 17.45
N HIS A 15 13.79 2.81 16.14
CA HIS A 15 14.73 3.25 15.11
C HIS A 15 14.90 4.77 15.04
N ALA A 16 13.89 5.55 15.45
CA ALA A 16 14.00 7.01 15.55
C ALA A 16 14.87 7.48 16.73
N PHE A 17 15.04 6.67 17.78
CA PHE A 17 15.89 7.04 18.91
C PHE A 17 17.39 6.95 18.58
N ASP A 18 17.79 6.04 17.68
CA ASP A 18 19.19 5.89 17.23
C ASP A 18 19.52 6.80 16.03
N PHE A 19 18.52 7.36 15.35
CA PHE A 19 18.69 8.29 14.23
C PHE A 19 18.69 9.79 14.64
N ARG A 20 18.89 10.10 15.93
CA ARG A 20 18.98 11.46 16.51
C ARG A 20 20.19 12.30 16.03
N ARG A 21 20.66 12.10 14.80
CA ARG A 21 21.72 12.96 14.24
C ARG A 21 21.40 13.56 12.88
N ASN A 22 20.25 13.30 12.23
CA ASN A 22 20.00 13.98 10.95
C ASN A 22 18.57 13.98 10.38
N ILE A 23 17.52 14.28 11.18
CA ILE A 23 16.14 14.32 10.64
C ILE A 23 15.44 15.62 11.03
N SER A 24 14.77 16.21 10.03
CA SER A 24 13.75 17.25 10.10
C SER A 24 13.03 17.38 11.46
N PRO A 25 12.78 18.61 11.96
CA PRO A 25 12.27 18.84 13.32
C PRO A 25 10.81 18.45 13.56
N GLU A 26 10.02 18.13 12.53
CA GLU A 26 8.58 17.85 12.68
C GLU A 26 8.29 16.34 12.59
N TRP A 27 7.95 15.77 13.74
CA TRP A 27 7.50 14.38 13.91
C TRP A 27 6.13 14.36 14.59
N PRO A 28 5.16 13.54 14.12
CA PRO A 28 5.23 12.64 12.97
C PRO A 28 5.38 13.41 11.64
N PRO A 29 5.83 12.75 10.56
CA PRO A 29 5.85 13.36 9.24
C PRO A 29 4.47 13.92 8.87
N PRO A 30 4.40 15.02 8.10
CA PRO A 30 3.12 15.55 7.65
C PRO A 30 2.37 14.51 6.82
N ASP A 31 1.05 14.50 6.98
CA ASP A 31 0.19 13.57 6.27
C ASP A 31 0.25 13.84 4.75
N ARG A 32 0.23 12.76 3.97
CA ARG A 32 0.27 12.81 2.51
C ARG A 32 -0.68 11.77 1.94
N ALA A 33 -1.15 12.04 0.73
CA ALA A 33 -1.99 11.11 -0.01
C ALA A 33 -1.22 10.56 -1.21
N LEU A 34 -1.36 9.26 -1.48
CA LEU A 34 -0.72 8.55 -2.58
C LEU A 34 -1.74 7.71 -3.32
N ALA A 35 -1.47 7.42 -4.59
CA ALA A 35 -2.18 6.37 -5.30
C ALA A 35 -1.44 5.04 -5.08
N LEU A 36 -2.15 4.04 -4.56
CA LEU A 36 -1.67 2.65 -4.46
C LEU A 36 -1.91 1.99 -5.83
N ASP A 37 -0.82 1.77 -6.58
CA ASP A 37 -0.88 1.24 -7.95
C ASP A 37 -1.13 -0.27 -7.94
N CYS A 38 -0.25 -1.03 -7.29
CA CYS A 38 -0.29 -2.48 -7.32
C CYS A 38 0.38 -3.16 -6.12
N LEU A 39 0.05 -4.44 -5.94
CA LEU A 39 0.72 -5.39 -5.07
C LEU A 39 1.51 -6.38 -5.93
N ILE A 40 2.79 -6.56 -5.63
CA ILE A 40 3.66 -7.53 -6.29
C ILE A 40 4.02 -8.63 -5.29
N LEU A 41 3.74 -9.88 -5.65
CA LEU A 41 4.19 -11.07 -4.92
C LEU A 41 5.39 -11.66 -5.64
N ARG A 42 6.56 -11.66 -4.98
CA ARG A 42 7.79 -12.26 -5.52
C ARG A 42 7.83 -13.78 -5.39
N ILE A 43 7.10 -14.33 -4.41
CA ILE A 43 6.90 -15.76 -4.26
C ILE A 43 5.43 -15.97 -3.95
N VAL A 44 4.75 -16.74 -4.78
CA VAL A 44 3.34 -17.08 -4.58
C VAL A 44 3.23 -18.06 -3.41
N PRO A 45 2.48 -17.74 -2.34
CA PRO A 45 2.28 -18.69 -1.26
C PRO A 45 1.25 -19.75 -1.65
N SER A 46 1.43 -20.97 -1.15
CA SER A 46 0.59 -22.13 -1.49
C SER A 46 -0.61 -22.24 -0.56
N PHE A 47 -1.82 -22.01 -1.08
CA PHE A 47 -3.08 -22.07 -0.34
C PHE A 47 -4.06 -23.16 -0.80
N ASP A 48 -3.74 -23.88 -1.87
CA ASP A 48 -4.50 -25.05 -2.30
C ASP A 48 -3.64 -26.30 -2.49
N VAL A 49 -4.31 -27.43 -2.74
CA VAL A 49 -3.69 -28.75 -2.89
C VAL A 49 -2.74 -28.86 -4.09
N GLU A 50 -2.83 -27.93 -5.04
CA GLU A 50 -2.04 -27.90 -6.28
C GLU A 50 -0.76 -27.05 -6.16
N GLY A 51 -0.56 -26.40 -5.00
CA GLY A 51 0.63 -25.58 -4.75
C GLY A 51 0.45 -24.11 -5.14
N GLY A 52 -0.78 -23.59 -5.14
CA GLY A 52 -1.06 -22.24 -5.65
C GLY A 52 -2.12 -21.47 -4.87
N CYS A 53 -2.53 -20.32 -5.40
CA CYS A 53 -3.60 -19.52 -4.84
C CYS A 53 -4.41 -18.73 -5.89
N ARG A 54 -5.55 -18.20 -5.48
CA ARG A 54 -6.38 -17.25 -6.24
C ARG A 54 -6.50 -15.97 -5.42
N PRO A 55 -5.51 -15.07 -5.50
CA PRO A 55 -5.47 -13.91 -4.63
C PRO A 55 -6.57 -12.93 -5.01
N ARG A 56 -7.18 -12.34 -4.00
CA ARG A 56 -8.10 -11.21 -4.10
C ARG A 56 -7.70 -10.18 -3.07
N VAL A 57 -7.57 -8.93 -3.52
CA VAL A 57 -7.13 -7.83 -2.68
C VAL A 57 -8.30 -6.95 -2.25
N ARG A 58 -8.26 -6.53 -0.98
CA ARG A 58 -9.11 -5.46 -0.43
C ARG A 58 -8.22 -4.41 0.21
N VAL A 59 -8.58 -3.14 0.04
CA VAL A 59 -7.89 -2.01 0.65
C VAL A 59 -8.90 -1.19 1.43
N TYR A 60 -8.54 -0.85 2.66
CA TYR A 60 -9.31 0.01 3.55
C TYR A 60 -8.47 1.19 4.00
N GLY A 61 -9.08 2.34 4.13
CA GLY A 61 -8.42 3.55 4.58
C GLY A 61 -9.32 4.77 4.46
N LEU A 62 -8.71 5.95 4.59
CA LEU A 62 -9.35 7.22 4.31
C LEU A 62 -9.28 7.52 2.81
N ASN A 63 -10.39 8.01 2.26
CA ASN A 63 -10.40 8.52 0.90
C ASN A 63 -9.91 9.98 0.92
N PRO A 64 -8.75 10.31 0.34
CA PRO A 64 -8.22 11.68 0.32
C PRO A 64 -9.12 12.69 -0.38
N ARG A 65 -10.05 12.22 -1.22
CA ARG A 65 -10.99 13.10 -1.94
C ARG A 65 -12.16 13.56 -1.08
N ASP A 66 -12.41 12.89 0.05
CA ASP A 66 -13.53 13.20 0.93
C ASP A 66 -13.08 14.11 2.08
N LYS A 67 -13.24 15.42 1.86
CA LYS A 67 -12.68 16.47 2.73
C LYS A 67 -13.27 16.51 4.15
N GLU A 68 -14.51 16.05 4.33
CA GLU A 68 -15.25 16.17 5.59
C GLU A 68 -15.40 14.82 6.33
N ASP A 69 -15.28 13.70 5.61
CA ASP A 69 -15.52 12.37 6.15
C ASP A 69 -14.19 11.62 6.37
N ARG A 70 -13.76 11.59 7.64
CA ARG A 70 -12.57 10.86 8.09
C ARG A 70 -12.88 9.43 8.55
N THR A 71 -13.92 8.80 8.02
CA THR A 71 -14.20 7.40 8.31
C THR A 71 -13.37 6.47 7.43
N THR A 72 -12.78 5.46 8.06
CA THR A 72 -12.13 4.36 7.35
C THR A 72 -13.19 3.53 6.63
N ARG A 73 -13.00 3.33 5.33
CA ARG A 73 -13.91 2.54 4.50
C ARG A 73 -13.12 1.64 3.55
N MET A 74 -13.82 0.73 2.89
CA MET A 74 -13.25 -0.07 1.80
C MET A 74 -13.09 0.82 0.56
N LEU A 75 -11.85 1.10 0.18
CA LEU A 75 -11.49 1.94 -0.97
C LEU A 75 -11.36 1.11 -2.24
N PHE A 76 -10.90 -0.14 -2.10
CA PHE A 76 -10.77 -1.07 -3.21
C PHE A 76 -11.20 -2.48 -2.81
N ASN A 77 -11.85 -3.16 -3.75
CA ASN A 77 -12.19 -4.58 -3.66
C ASN A 77 -12.12 -5.20 -5.04
N MET A 78 -11.15 -6.10 -5.25
CA MET A 78 -11.02 -6.81 -6.51
C MET A 78 -12.29 -7.63 -6.80
N ALA A 79 -12.86 -7.45 -7.99
CA ALA A 79 -14.13 -8.07 -8.35
C ALA A 79 -14.05 -9.61 -8.31
N LYS A 80 -15.14 -10.26 -7.88
CA LYS A 80 -15.30 -11.74 -7.89
C LYS A 80 -15.41 -12.37 -9.28
N LYS A 81 -15.26 -11.59 -10.37
CA LYS A 81 -15.42 -12.13 -11.71
C LYS A 81 -14.27 -13.09 -12.03
N ARG A 82 -14.59 -14.24 -12.64
CA ARG A 82 -13.60 -15.26 -13.04
C ARG A 82 -12.42 -14.71 -13.86
N LYS A 83 -12.63 -13.62 -14.62
CA LYS A 83 -11.58 -12.98 -15.42
C LYS A 83 -10.59 -12.15 -14.60
N SER A 84 -10.96 -11.66 -13.42
CA SER A 84 -10.10 -10.81 -12.57
C SER A 84 -9.36 -11.59 -11.50
N ILE A 85 -9.80 -12.81 -11.16
CA ILE A 85 -9.16 -13.67 -10.16
C ILE A 85 -8.58 -14.88 -10.88
N GLN A 86 -7.29 -14.77 -11.23
CA GLN A 86 -6.54 -15.84 -11.88
C GLN A 86 -5.99 -16.82 -10.85
N TYR A 87 -5.93 -18.11 -11.21
CA TYR A 87 -5.19 -19.10 -10.44
C TYR A 87 -3.69 -18.97 -10.71
N LEU A 88 -2.90 -18.89 -9.64
CA LEU A 88 -1.46 -18.71 -9.68
C LEU A 88 -0.81 -19.87 -8.96
N ARG A 89 -0.04 -20.66 -9.70
CA ARG A 89 0.71 -21.78 -9.16
C ARG A 89 2.14 -21.33 -8.88
N GLN A 90 2.66 -21.67 -7.70
CA GLN A 90 3.99 -21.24 -7.30
C GLN A 90 5.10 -21.71 -8.26
N ALA A 91 4.98 -22.92 -8.81
CA ALA A 91 5.95 -23.48 -9.75
C ALA A 91 5.97 -22.79 -11.13
N ASP A 92 4.90 -22.06 -11.47
CA ASP A 92 4.70 -21.48 -12.81
C ASP A 92 4.87 -19.95 -12.81
N CYS A 93 5.13 -19.34 -11.65
CA CYS A 93 5.10 -17.89 -11.45
C CYS A 93 6.35 -17.40 -10.71
N ASP A 94 7.19 -16.62 -11.39
CA ASP A 94 8.35 -15.95 -10.76
C ASP A 94 7.93 -14.68 -10.02
N VAL A 95 7.05 -13.87 -10.61
CA VAL A 95 6.56 -12.61 -10.03
C VAL A 95 5.13 -12.39 -10.46
N VAL A 96 4.25 -12.08 -9.51
CA VAL A 96 2.84 -11.80 -9.77
C VAL A 96 2.56 -10.35 -9.44
N LYS A 97 2.01 -9.61 -10.41
CA LYS A 97 1.49 -8.25 -10.22
C LYS A 97 -0.03 -8.27 -10.12
N ILE A 98 -0.58 -7.62 -9.11
CA ILE A 98 -2.01 -7.45 -8.88
C ILE A 98 -2.31 -5.95 -8.91
N ASP A 99 -2.98 -5.48 -9.96
CA ASP A 99 -3.36 -4.07 -10.10
C ASP A 99 -4.51 -3.71 -9.14
N ILE A 100 -4.39 -2.56 -8.47
CA ILE A 100 -5.32 -2.07 -7.43
C ILE A 100 -5.85 -0.68 -7.80
N GLN A 101 -4.95 0.27 -8.07
CA GLN A 101 -5.26 1.62 -8.53
C GLN A 101 -6.33 2.35 -7.67
N CYS A 102 -5.96 2.71 -6.43
CA CYS A 102 -6.82 3.51 -5.56
C CYS A 102 -6.04 4.56 -4.75
N ASP A 103 -6.67 5.69 -4.44
CA ASP A 103 -6.05 6.75 -3.63
C ASP A 103 -6.22 6.45 -2.14
N VAL A 104 -5.15 6.67 -1.37
CA VAL A 104 -5.07 6.35 0.06
C VAL A 104 -4.37 7.49 0.82
N GLN A 105 -4.78 7.69 2.07
CA GLN A 105 -4.20 8.68 2.99
C GLN A 105 -4.25 8.17 4.43
N GLY A 106 -3.30 8.59 5.26
CA GLY A 106 -3.23 8.20 6.67
C GLY A 106 -3.01 6.70 6.85
N ASP A 107 -3.78 6.07 7.73
CA ASP A 107 -3.71 4.64 8.01
C ASP A 107 -4.42 3.81 6.94
N VAL A 108 -3.74 2.77 6.47
CA VAL A 108 -4.20 1.88 5.41
C VAL A 108 -4.10 0.44 5.88
N VAL A 109 -5.14 -0.34 5.60
CA VAL A 109 -5.17 -1.80 5.77
C VAL A 109 -5.27 -2.43 4.39
N LEU A 110 -4.30 -3.28 4.05
CA LEU A 110 -4.33 -4.09 2.84
C LEU A 110 -4.50 -5.56 3.23
N GLU A 111 -5.51 -6.20 2.67
CA GLU A 111 -5.78 -7.63 2.84
C GLU A 111 -5.57 -8.37 1.51
N CYS A 112 -4.79 -9.44 1.53
CA CYS A 112 -4.69 -10.41 0.44
C CYS A 112 -5.35 -11.71 0.88
N ILE A 113 -6.29 -12.22 0.08
CA ILE A 113 -7.19 -13.32 0.43
C ILE A 113 -7.16 -14.37 -0.67
N HIS A 114 -7.08 -15.65 -0.32
CA HIS A 114 -7.26 -16.76 -1.24
C HIS A 114 -8.76 -17.05 -1.39
N VAL A 115 -9.23 -17.17 -2.63
CA VAL A 115 -10.60 -17.55 -2.94
C VAL A 115 -10.63 -18.97 -3.50
N SER A 116 -11.54 -19.82 -2.99
CA SER A 116 -11.69 -21.19 -3.49
C SER A 116 -12.09 -21.23 -4.97
N SER A 117 -11.88 -22.38 -5.63
CA SER A 117 -12.16 -22.57 -7.07
C SER A 117 -13.63 -22.34 -7.47
N ASP A 118 -14.56 -22.57 -6.54
CA ASP A 118 -16.00 -22.32 -6.66
C ASP A 118 -16.41 -20.90 -6.21
N PHE A 119 -15.45 -20.06 -5.78
CA PHE A 119 -15.67 -18.69 -5.28
C PHE A 119 -16.56 -18.58 -4.03
N SER A 120 -16.79 -19.68 -3.31
CA SER A 120 -17.67 -19.71 -2.13
C SER A 120 -16.95 -19.46 -0.81
N ARG A 121 -15.64 -19.76 -0.74
CA ARG A 121 -14.82 -19.64 0.47
C ARG A 121 -13.70 -18.64 0.28
N GLU A 122 -13.40 -17.93 1.36
CA GLU A 122 -12.36 -16.91 1.43
C GLU A 122 -11.46 -17.26 2.62
N GLU A 123 -10.17 -17.47 2.36
CA GLU A 123 -9.16 -17.72 3.39
C GLU A 123 -8.17 -16.55 3.36
N MET A 124 -7.97 -15.87 4.50
CA MET A 124 -7.02 -14.77 4.58
C MET A 124 -5.60 -15.27 4.35
N MET A 125 -4.91 -14.74 3.34
CA MET A 125 -3.50 -15.06 3.12
C MET A 125 -2.64 -14.24 4.08
N PHE A 126 -2.78 -12.91 4.00
CA PHE A 126 -2.12 -11.99 4.91
C PHE A 126 -2.85 -10.65 4.96
N ARG A 127 -2.54 -9.88 6.01
CA ARG A 127 -2.94 -8.48 6.18
C ARG A 127 -1.70 -7.66 6.52
N VAL A 128 -1.66 -6.42 6.07
CA VAL A 128 -0.66 -5.44 6.49
C VAL A 128 -1.35 -4.12 6.81
N MET A 129 -0.82 -3.42 7.81
CA MET A 129 -1.31 -2.11 8.21
C MET A 129 -0.14 -1.15 8.21
N PHE A 130 -0.29 -0.01 7.56
CA PHE A 130 0.78 0.96 7.42
C PHE A 130 0.19 2.36 7.29
N ASN A 131 1.00 3.38 7.57
CA ASN A 131 0.58 4.76 7.43
C ASN A 131 1.36 5.46 6.31
N ILE A 132 0.62 6.15 5.44
CA ILE A 132 1.14 6.77 4.21
C ILE A 132 2.18 7.86 4.49
N ALA A 133 2.11 8.55 5.64
CA ALA A 133 3.07 9.58 6.03
C ALA A 133 4.51 9.06 6.17
N PHE A 134 4.69 7.75 6.39
CA PHE A 134 6.02 7.13 6.56
C PHE A 134 6.59 6.54 5.28
N ILE A 135 5.82 6.48 4.19
CA ILE A 135 6.29 5.99 2.90
C ILE A 135 7.16 7.08 2.27
N ARG A 136 8.43 6.79 1.96
CA ARG A 136 9.36 7.76 1.33
C ARG A 136 9.76 7.40 -0.11
N SER A 137 9.95 6.12 -0.39
CA SER A 137 10.49 5.64 -1.67
C SER A 137 9.43 5.20 -2.68
N ASN A 138 8.15 5.51 -2.44
CA ASN A 138 7.00 5.06 -3.24
C ASN A 138 6.92 3.52 -3.44
N ILE A 139 7.63 2.77 -2.61
CA ILE A 139 7.56 1.31 -2.50
C ILE A 139 7.62 0.92 -1.02
N LEU A 140 6.71 0.04 -0.61
CA LEU A 140 6.75 -0.63 0.69
C LEU A 140 7.10 -2.09 0.45
N ILE A 141 8.22 -2.53 1.02
CA ILE A 141 8.70 -3.91 0.90
C ILE A 141 8.36 -4.64 2.20
N LEU A 142 7.69 -5.78 2.10
CA LEU A 142 7.20 -6.57 3.22
C LEU A 142 7.76 -7.98 3.12
N SER A 143 8.37 -8.44 4.20
CA SER A 143 8.78 -9.82 4.40
C SER A 143 7.69 -10.62 5.11
N LYS A 144 7.95 -11.91 5.35
CA LYS A 144 7.08 -12.79 6.14
C LYS A 144 6.87 -12.29 7.59
N ASP A 145 7.81 -11.51 8.13
CA ASP A 145 7.74 -11.01 9.51
C ASP A 145 6.99 -9.67 9.62
N ASP A 146 6.80 -8.98 8.49
CA ASP A 146 6.09 -7.69 8.43
C ASP A 146 4.58 -7.84 8.19
N ILE A 147 4.10 -9.07 7.94
CA ILE A 147 2.72 -9.37 7.60
C ILE A 147 1.98 -10.09 8.73
N ASP A 148 0.73 -9.70 8.96
CA ASP A 148 -0.20 -10.42 9.81
C ASP A 148 -0.72 -11.64 9.04
N VAL A 149 -0.46 -12.84 9.55
CA VAL A 149 -0.97 -14.10 9.01
C VAL A 149 -1.66 -14.90 10.10
N LEU A 150 -2.69 -15.67 9.73
CA LEU A 150 -3.23 -16.66 10.66
C LEU A 150 -2.13 -17.66 11.01
N ARG A 151 -2.08 -18.10 12.28
CA ARG A 151 -1.01 -18.96 12.80
C ARG A 151 -0.79 -20.19 11.91
N ASP A 152 -1.87 -20.83 11.50
CA ASP A 152 -1.86 -22.05 10.69
C ASP A 152 -1.48 -21.79 9.22
N ALA A 153 -1.60 -20.54 8.76
CA ALA A 153 -1.19 -20.13 7.42
C ALA A 153 0.27 -19.68 7.37
N ARG A 154 0.92 -19.38 8.52
CA ARG A 154 2.31 -18.85 8.54
C ARG A 154 3.32 -19.82 7.92
N GLU A 155 3.10 -21.12 8.01
CA GLU A 155 3.97 -22.14 7.41
C GLU A 155 3.88 -22.19 5.88
N ARG A 156 2.80 -21.65 5.29
CA ARG A 156 2.58 -21.58 3.83
C ARG A 156 3.43 -20.51 3.13
N PHE A 157 4.08 -19.64 3.90
CA PHE A 157 5.00 -18.61 3.41
C PHE A 157 6.44 -19.10 3.54
N THR A 158 7.17 -19.10 2.42
CA THR A 158 8.61 -19.44 2.41
C THR A 158 9.42 -18.38 3.17
N LYS A 159 10.67 -18.71 3.54
CA LYS A 159 11.57 -17.77 4.21
C LYS A 159 11.86 -16.53 3.34
N ASP A 160 11.92 -16.73 2.03
CA ASP A 160 12.26 -15.68 1.06
C ASP A 160 11.01 -14.96 0.52
N PHE A 161 9.85 -15.14 1.17
CA PHE A 161 8.64 -14.44 0.80
C PHE A 161 8.84 -12.92 0.85
N ARG A 162 8.43 -12.26 -0.22
CA ARG A 162 8.46 -10.80 -0.34
C ARG A 162 7.24 -10.31 -1.08
N ALA A 163 6.54 -9.36 -0.46
CA ALA A 163 5.48 -8.58 -1.06
C ALA A 163 5.95 -7.13 -1.23
N GLU A 164 5.61 -6.50 -2.34
CA GLU A 164 5.94 -5.09 -2.60
C GLU A 164 4.65 -4.35 -2.93
N VAL A 165 4.37 -3.27 -2.21
CA VAL A 165 3.27 -2.35 -2.51
C VAL A 165 3.87 -1.15 -3.20
N LEU A 166 3.45 -0.90 -4.44
CA LEU A 166 3.91 0.25 -5.22
C LEU A 166 2.91 1.41 -5.09
N PHE A 167 3.47 2.60 -4.95
CA PHE A 167 2.73 3.84 -4.87
C PHE A 167 3.16 4.78 -6.00
N THR A 168 2.28 5.67 -6.39
CA THR A 168 2.60 6.84 -7.20
C THR A 168 2.10 8.08 -6.50
N ASP A 169 2.65 9.23 -6.86
CA ASP A 169 2.07 10.50 -6.43
C ASP A 169 0.64 10.58 -7.00
N MET A 170 -0.28 11.13 -6.21
CA MET A 170 -1.60 11.45 -6.75
C MET A 170 -1.43 12.54 -7.82
N ASP A 171 -2.14 12.41 -8.94
CA ASP A 171 -2.22 13.48 -9.93
C ASP A 171 -2.77 14.72 -9.25
N SER A 172 -1.89 15.65 -8.87
CA SER A 172 -2.26 16.91 -8.25
C SER A 172 -2.82 17.83 -9.32
N SER A 173 -4.01 17.53 -9.84
CA SER A 173 -4.77 18.49 -10.66
C SER A 173 -5.41 19.55 -9.75
N CYS A 174 -4.60 20.26 -8.96
CA CYS A 174 -4.98 21.53 -8.33
C CYS A 174 -3.73 22.28 -7.82
N ALA A 175 -2.75 22.53 -8.68
CA ALA A 175 -1.97 23.74 -8.53
C ALA A 175 -2.70 24.84 -9.33
N PRO A 176 -3.22 25.92 -8.71
CA PRO A 176 -3.59 27.08 -9.51
C PRO A 176 -2.33 27.53 -10.22
N ARG A 177 -2.34 27.50 -11.56
CA ARG A 177 -1.27 28.13 -12.35
C ARG A 177 -1.25 29.58 -11.91
N VAL A 178 -0.25 29.96 -11.13
CA VAL A 178 0.01 31.35 -10.80
C VAL A 178 0.14 32.07 -12.15
N PRO A 179 -0.69 33.08 -12.46
CA PRO A 179 -0.50 33.86 -13.66
C PRO A 179 0.90 34.46 -13.59
N VAL A 180 1.75 34.11 -14.54
CA VAL A 180 3.06 34.72 -14.69
C VAL A 180 2.81 36.22 -14.93
N PRO A 181 3.32 37.13 -14.08
CA PRO A 181 3.24 38.55 -14.40
C PRO A 181 4.09 38.76 -15.65
N THR A 182 3.45 39.24 -16.73
CA THR A 182 4.16 39.69 -17.92
C THR A 182 5.07 40.85 -17.51
N LEU A 183 6.38 40.58 -17.47
CA LEU A 183 7.40 41.58 -17.24
C LEU A 183 7.50 42.45 -18.50
N GLY A 184 6.62 43.44 -18.60
CA GLY A 184 6.72 44.50 -19.61
C GLY A 184 7.72 45.54 -19.12
N GLY A 185 8.98 45.37 -19.48
CA GLY A 185 10.00 46.39 -19.31
C GLY A 185 10.62 46.72 -20.66
N GLU A 186 10.40 47.94 -21.15
CA GLU A 186 11.47 48.81 -21.64
C GLU A 186 11.02 50.29 -21.66
N GLU A 187 11.78 51.10 -20.90
CA GLU A 187 12.02 52.55 -21.02
C GLU A 187 12.44 52.93 -22.46
N LYS A 188 12.48 54.17 -23.00
CA LYS A 188 12.52 55.56 -22.51
C LYS A 188 12.46 56.53 -23.71
N GLY A 189 12.20 57.81 -23.42
CA GLY A 189 12.68 58.99 -24.18
C GLY A 189 11.62 59.59 -25.13
N GLY A 190 11.34 60.88 -25.17
CA GLY A 190 12.06 62.05 -24.69
C GLY A 190 12.15 63.08 -25.82
N GLN A 191 11.09 63.88 -26.02
CA GLN A 191 11.07 65.30 -26.41
C GLN A 191 9.62 65.75 -26.63
#